data_AF-A0A536T402-F1
#
_entry.id   AF-A0A536T402-F1
#
_cell.length_a   1.000
_cell.length_b   1.000
_cell.length_c   1.000
_cell.angle_alpha   90.00
_cell.angle_beta   90.00
_cell.angle_gamma   90.00
#
_symmetry.space_group_name_H-M   'P 1'
#
loop_
_entity.id
_entity.type
_entity.pdbx_description
1 polymer ?
#
loop_
_entity_poly.entity_id
_entity_poly.type
_entity_poly.pdbx_seq_one_letter_code
_entity_poly.pdbx_strand_id
1 'polypeptide(L)'
;MLAAPIMNAGCNRRLSRGRFTVNEIVPDIFTWAWFSEPHGYNFNGYLVRHPEVNLCIDPVLPGDENLADIARVGVAMILLTNRNHSRAAN
;
A
#
# COMPACT_ATOMS: atom_id res chain seq x y z
N MET A 1 -26.85 18.18 -20.85
CA MET A 1 -25.74 17.24 -20.62
C MET A 1 -24.49 18.09 -20.42
N LEU A 2 -24.22 18.51 -19.19
CA LEU A 2 -23.12 19.41 -18.84
C LEU A 2 -22.07 18.61 -18.06
N ALA A 3 -20.84 18.60 -18.56
CA ALA A 3 -19.68 18.04 -17.86
C ALA A 3 -19.42 18.84 -16.58
N ALA A 4 -19.27 18.14 -15.45
CA ALA A 4 -18.90 18.76 -14.18
C ALA A 4 -17.42 19.19 -14.22
N PRO A 5 -17.07 20.37 -13.65
CA PRO A 5 -15.70 20.86 -13.67
C PRO A 5 -14.83 20.05 -12.70
N ILE A 6 -13.68 19.60 -13.21
CA ILE A 6 -12.54 19.11 -12.44
C ILE A 6 -12.00 20.27 -11.58
N MET A 7 -12.47 20.36 -10.33
CA MET A 7 -11.92 21.26 -9.33
C MET A 7 -10.56 20.73 -8.89
N ASN A 8 -9.51 21.44 -9.33
CA ASN A 8 -8.14 21.27 -8.89
C ASN A 8 -8.03 21.73 -7.42
N ALA A 9 -8.30 20.84 -6.48
CA ALA A 9 -8.06 21.09 -5.07
C ALA A 9 -6.57 20.88 -4.79
N GLY A 10 -5.81 21.98 -4.76
CA GLY A 10 -4.45 21.99 -4.23
C GLY A 10 -4.42 21.31 -2.86
N CYS A 11 -3.77 20.15 -2.79
CA CYS A 11 -3.72 19.34 -1.57
C CYS A 11 -2.64 19.91 -0.64
N ASN A 12 -2.93 21.06 -0.05
CA ASN A 12 -2.18 21.57 1.09
C ASN A 12 -2.81 20.98 2.36
N ARG A 13 -2.41 19.76 2.73
CA ARG A 13 -2.73 19.21 4.05
C ARG A 13 -1.55 18.44 4.63
N ARG A 14 -0.83 19.11 5.54
CA ARG A 14 -0.06 18.47 6.61
C ARG A 14 -1.00 17.57 7.40
N LEU A 15 -1.05 16.29 7.06
CA LEU A 15 -1.77 15.27 7.82
C LEU A 15 -0.75 14.27 8.34
N SER A 16 -0.56 14.32 9.67
CA SER A 16 0.17 13.40 10.54
C SER A 16 1.13 12.42 9.85
N ARG A 17 2.44 12.72 9.91
CA ARG A 17 3.52 11.74 9.78
C ARG A 17 3.46 10.74 10.95
N GLY A 18 2.38 9.95 11.02
CA GLY A 18 2.34 8.76 11.87
C GLY A 18 3.50 7.88 11.40
N ARG A 19 4.40 7.54 12.32
CA ARG A 19 5.57 6.74 12.01
C ARG A 19 5.08 5.36 11.59
N PHE A 20 5.13 5.08 10.29
CA PHE A 20 4.86 3.77 9.77
C PHE A 20 6.08 2.87 10.02
N THR A 21 5.84 1.64 10.45
CA THR A 21 6.85 0.57 10.45
C THR A 21 7.19 0.12 9.02
N VAL A 22 6.28 0.38 8.07
CA VAL A 22 6.52 0.23 6.63
C VAL A 22 7.44 1.33 6.10
N ASN A 23 8.41 0.95 5.26
CA ASN A 23 9.43 1.86 4.75
C ASN A 23 8.86 2.74 3.62
N GLU A 24 8.97 4.06 3.75
CA GLU A 24 8.58 5.00 2.69
C GLU A 24 9.71 5.14 1.66
N ILE A 25 9.46 4.77 0.42
CA ILE A 25 10.47 4.79 -0.66
C ILE A 25 10.42 6.09 -1.47
N VAL A 26 9.21 6.63 -1.65
CA VAL A 26 8.91 7.96 -2.20
C VAL A 26 7.66 8.46 -1.49
N PRO A 27 7.38 9.78 -1.48
CA PRO A 27 6.22 10.32 -0.77
C PRO A 27 4.94 9.56 -1.06
N ASP A 28 4.25 9.15 0.00
CA ASP A 28 2.98 8.42 -0.03
C ASP A 28 3.03 7.00 -0.66
N ILE A 29 4.22 6.47 -0.93
CA ILE A 29 4.44 5.08 -1.35
C ILE A 29 5.31 4.35 -0.33
N PHE A 30 4.72 3.34 0.28
CA PHE A 30 5.34 2.54 1.33
C PHE A 30 5.55 1.11 0.86
N THR A 31 6.57 0.46 1.38
CA THR A 31 6.91 -0.93 1.10
C THR A 31 7.19 -1.69 2.39
N TRP A 32 6.88 -2.98 2.39
CA TRP A 32 7.38 -3.94 3.36
C TRP A 32 7.80 -5.22 2.68
N ALA A 33 8.68 -5.96 3.33
CA ALA A 33 9.28 -7.16 2.79
C ALA A 33 8.98 -8.36 3.69
N TRP A 34 8.78 -9.51 3.05
CA TRP A 34 8.87 -10.83 3.69
C TRP A 34 9.95 -11.64 2.98
N PHE A 35 10.95 -12.11 3.73
CA PHE A 35 12.04 -12.91 3.19
C PHE A 35 11.59 -14.34 2.96
N SER A 36 11.87 -14.87 1.77
CA SER A 36 11.60 -16.26 1.42
C SER A 36 12.87 -17.08 1.40
N GLU A 37 13.09 -17.90 2.44
CA GLU A 37 14.21 -18.85 2.47
C GLU A 37 14.31 -19.73 1.21
N PRO A 38 13.20 -20.31 0.67
CA PRO A 38 13.28 -21.15 -0.54
C PRO A 38 13.80 -20.44 -1.80
N HIS A 39 13.65 -19.12 -1.87
CA HIS A 39 13.95 -18.34 -3.07
C HIS A 39 15.19 -17.46 -2.90
N GLY A 40 15.64 -17.24 -1.66
CA GLY A 40 16.81 -16.42 -1.35
C GLY A 40 16.61 -14.91 -1.56
N TYR A 41 15.37 -14.44 -1.67
CA TYR A 41 15.06 -13.02 -1.85
C TYR A 41 13.79 -12.58 -1.12
N ASN A 42 13.64 -11.26 -1.00
CA ASN A 42 12.48 -10.61 -0.40
C ASN A 42 11.34 -10.49 -1.40
N PHE A 43 10.15 -10.87 -0.95
CA PHE A 43 8.92 -10.47 -1.60
C PHE A 43 8.39 -9.18 -0.98
N ASN A 44 7.96 -8.24 -1.82
CA ASN A 44 7.54 -6.92 -1.36
C ASN A 44 6.05 -6.72 -1.59
N GLY A 45 5.39 -6.12 -0.59
CA GLY A 45 4.07 -5.51 -0.74
C GLY A 45 4.20 -4.00 -0.72
N TYR A 46 3.28 -3.31 -1.40
CA TYR A 46 3.25 -1.86 -1.47
C TYR A 46 1.92 -1.29 -1.01
N LEU A 47 1.98 -0.11 -0.38
CA LEU A 47 0.83 0.72 -0.07
C LEU A 47 1.00 2.07 -0.74
N VAL A 48 0.07 2.41 -1.61
CA VAL A 48 -0.02 3.71 -2.25
C VAL A 48 -1.15 4.48 -1.58
N ARG A 49 -0.81 5.59 -0.92
CA ARG A 49 -1.80 6.51 -0.38
C ARG A 49 -2.23 7.46 -1.50
N HIS A 50 -3.54 7.56 -1.70
CA HIS A 50 -4.12 8.48 -2.67
C HIS A 50 -5.23 9.29 -1.99
N PRO A 51 -5.48 10.55 -2.37
CA PRO A 51 -6.48 11.40 -1.73
C PRO A 51 -7.89 10.82 -1.68
N GLU A 52 -8.24 9.96 -2.63
CA GLU A 52 -9.56 9.32 -2.71
C GLU A 52 -9.60 7.98 -1.98
N VAL A 53 -8.67 7.07 -2.29
CA VAL A 53 -8.68 5.68 -1.80
C VAL A 53 -7.26 5.12 -1.75
N ASN A 54 -6.92 4.39 -0.69
CA ASN A 54 -5.61 3.73 -0.61
C ASN A 54 -5.62 2.40 -1.39
N LEU A 55 -4.52 2.14 -2.11
CA LEU A 55 -4.30 0.94 -2.91
C LEU A 55 -3.19 0.10 -2.28
N CYS A 56 -3.46 -1.17 -2.06
CA CYS A 56 -2.47 -2.16 -1.68
C CYS A 56 -2.09 -3.01 -2.89
N ILE A 57 -0.80 -3.17 -3.17
CA ILE A 57 -0.30 -3.94 -4.30
C ILE A 57 0.48 -5.13 -3.75
N ASP A 58 0.12 -6.32 -4.22
CA ASP A 58 0.81 -7.58 -3.92
C ASP A 58 1.10 -7.80 -2.43
N PRO A 59 0.09 -7.72 -1.55
CA PRO A 59 0.31 -7.84 -0.11
C PRO A 59 0.98 -9.19 0.22
N VAL A 60 2.19 -9.10 0.78
CA VAL A 60 2.85 -10.23 1.45
C VAL A 60 2.41 -10.25 2.90
N LEU A 61 2.35 -11.42 3.54
CA LEU A 61 1.93 -11.56 4.94
C LEU A 61 2.73 -10.56 5.79
N PRO A 62 2.09 -9.48 6.29
CA PRO A 62 2.78 -8.47 7.06
C PRO A 62 3.10 -9.05 8.45
N GLY A 63 4.20 -8.59 9.05
CA GLY A 63 4.37 -8.75 10.50
C GLY A 63 3.25 -8.01 11.25
N ASP A 64 2.99 -8.40 12.50
CA ASP A 64 1.85 -7.88 13.29
C ASP A 64 1.81 -6.34 13.35
N GLU A 65 2.97 -5.69 13.44
CA GLU A 65 3.11 -4.23 13.46
C GLU A 65 2.74 -3.58 12.12
N ASN A 66 3.20 -4.17 11.00
CA ASN A 66 2.87 -3.70 9.65
C ASN A 66 1.38 -3.89 9.36
N LEU A 67 0.78 -4.99 9.85
CA LEU A 67 -0.64 -5.26 9.69
C LEU A 67 -1.48 -4.20 10.41
N ALA A 68 -1.11 -3.86 11.65
CA ALA A 68 -1.79 -2.83 12.42
C ALA A 68 -1.72 -1.46 11.73
N ASP A 69 -0.57 -1.12 11.14
CA ASP A 69 -0.38 0.11 10.38
C ASP A 69 -1.23 0.16 9.11
N ILE A 70 -1.26 -0.93 8.32
CA ILE A 70 -2.08 -1.04 7.12
C ILE A 70 -3.58 -0.98 7.49
N ALA A 71 -3.99 -1.67 8.54
CA ALA A 71 -5.36 -1.65 9.04
C ALA A 71 -5.80 -0.25 9.52
N ARG A 72 -4.90 0.47 10.21
CA ARG A 72 -5.14 1.84 10.68
C ARG A 72 -5.31 2.83 9.53
N VAL A 73 -4.57 2.66 8.44
CA VAL A 73 -4.68 3.50 7.23
C VAL A 73 -5.93 3.17 6.43
N GLY A 74 -6.33 1.90 6.45
CA GLY A 74 -7.43 1.39 5.64
C GLY A 74 -7.01 1.25 4.18
N VAL A 75 -7.40 0.14 3.57
CA VAL A 75 -7.16 -0.15 2.15
C VAL A 75 -8.50 -0.38 1.49
N ALA A 76 -8.75 0.33 0.39
CA ALA A 76 -10.00 0.20 -0.35
C ALA A 76 -9.88 -0.81 -1.50
N MET A 77 -8.67 -1.00 -2.04
CA MET A 77 -8.42 -1.89 -3.18
C MET A 77 -7.13 -2.68 -2.99
N ILE A 78 -7.16 -3.94 -3.44
CA ILE A 78 -5.99 -4.81 -3.56
C ILE A 78 -5.76 -5.09 -5.04
N LEU A 79 -4.58 -4.75 -5.55
CA LEU A 79 -4.13 -5.11 -6.88
C LEU A 79 -3.13 -6.27 -6.78
N LEU A 80 -3.43 -7.36 -7.47
CA LEU A 80 -2.49 -8.46 -7.68
C LEU A 80 -1.93 -8.35 -9.09
N THR A 81 -0.62 -8.16 -9.22
CA THR A 81 0.02 -7.94 -10.53
C THR A 81 0.11 -9.21 -11.37
N ASN A 82 0.10 -10.38 -10.72
CA ASN A 82 0.15 -11.69 -11.35
C ASN A 82 -0.56 -12.75 -10.47
N ARG A 83 -1.06 -13.84 -11.07
CA ARG A 83 -1.68 -14.99 -10.38
C ARG A 83 -0.82 -15.54 -9.24
N ASN A 84 0.51 -15.49 -9.38
CA ASN A 84 1.45 -15.99 -8.38
C ASN A 84 1.48 -15.15 -7.10
N HIS A 85 0.88 -13.95 -7.09
CA HIS A 85 0.81 -13.08 -5.92
C HIS A 85 -0.45 -13.29 -5.08
N SER A 86 -1.33 -14.20 -5.49
CA SER A 86 -2.47 -14.62 -4.66
C SER A 86 -2.06 -15.38 -3.39
N ARG A 87 -0.83 -15.92 -3.32
CA ARG A 87 -0.13 -16.55 -2.16
C ARG A 87 -0.91 -17.56 -1.30
N ALA A 88 -2.15 -17.88 -1.63
CA ALA A 88 -2.99 -18.91 -1.04
C ALA A 88 -2.99 -20.21 -1.87
N ALA A 89 -2.11 -20.34 -2.86
CA ALA A 89 -1.99 -21.52 -3.71
C ALA A 89 -0.52 -21.86 -3.97
N ASN A 90 0.13 -22.42 -2.95
CA ASN A 90 1.02 -23.58 -3.06
C ASN A 90 1.35 -24.11 -1.67
#